data_AF-A0A938FTL6-F1
#
_entry.id   AF-A0A938FTL6-F1
#
_cell.length_a   1.000
_cell.length_b   1.000
_cell.length_c   1.000
_cell.angle_alpha   90.00
_cell.angle_beta   90.00
_cell.angle_gamma   90.00
#
_symmetry.space_group_name_H-M   'P 1'
#
loop_
_entity.id
_entity.type
_entity.pdbx_description
1 polymer ?
#
loop_
_entity_poly.entity_id
_entity_poly.type
_entity_poly.pdbx_seq_one_letter_code
_entity_poly.pdbx_strand_id
1 'polypeptide(L)'
;MRIFDPQIQLDAIYGSNRQFILDAIPHISGLLARDLPSLLGWADGLVLTQKPSPEAAASILASQARVLDLALVLPGARARPARH
;
A
#
# COMPACT_ATOMS: atom_id res chain seq x y z
N MET A 1 -6.84 -1.42 8.68
CA MET A 1 -6.33 -1.03 7.33
C MET A 1 -4.87 -0.66 7.49
N ARG A 2 -4.03 -0.90 6.47
CA ARG A 2 -2.65 -0.40 6.44
C ARG A 2 -2.35 0.21 5.08
N ILE A 3 -1.46 1.19 5.03
CA ILE A 3 -1.09 1.95 3.84
C ILE A 3 0.41 1.83 3.64
N PHE A 4 0.84 1.45 2.45
CA PHE A 4 2.23 1.56 2.05
C PHE A 4 2.32 2.60 0.94
N ASP A 5 3.18 3.61 1.13
CA ASP A 5 3.51 4.59 0.10
C ASP A 5 5.04 4.72 0.07
N PRO A 6 5.71 4.33 -1.04
CA PRO A 6 7.16 4.40 -1.12
C PRO A 6 7.71 5.84 -1.12
N GLN A 7 6.87 6.84 -1.38
CA GLN A 7 7.25 8.25 -1.33
C GLN A 7 7.18 8.81 0.09
N ILE A 8 6.45 8.14 1.00
CA ILE A 8 6.37 8.52 2.42
C ILE A 8 7.43 7.75 3.20
N GLN A 9 8.55 8.43 3.47
CA GLN A 9 9.55 7.87 4.38
C GLN A 9 9.10 8.08 5.82
N LEU A 10 8.84 6.98 6.55
CA LEU A 10 8.49 7.03 7.98
C LEU A 10 9.55 7.78 8.81
N ASP A 11 10.83 7.65 8.46
CA ASP A 11 11.92 8.37 9.12
C ASP A 11 11.87 9.89 8.85
N ALA A 12 11.29 10.31 7.72
CA ALA A 12 11.04 11.72 7.42
C ALA A 12 9.87 12.31 8.23
N ILE A 13 9.00 11.46 8.80
CA ILE A 13 7.93 11.88 9.73
C ILE A 13 8.52 12.32 11.09
N TYR A 14 9.77 11.93 11.39
CA TYR A 14 10.50 12.40 12.58
C TYR A 14 11.37 13.65 12.33
N GLY A 15 11.40 14.17 11.09
CA GLY A 15 12.16 15.37 10.68
C GLY A 15 11.30 16.59 10.33
N SER A 16 11.88 17.61 9.70
CA SER A 16 11.35 18.96 9.46
C SER A 16 9.97 19.07 8.75
N ASN A 17 9.44 17.97 8.21
CA ASN A 17 8.11 17.89 7.58
C ASN A 17 7.04 17.23 8.47
N ARG A 18 7.38 16.93 9.74
CA ARG A 18 6.49 16.30 10.72
C ARG A 18 5.16 17.02 10.88
N GLN A 19 5.19 18.35 11.00
CA GLN A 19 3.96 19.13 11.22
C GLN A 19 3.04 19.12 10.00
N PHE A 20 3.58 19.18 8.78
CA PHE A 20 2.79 19.13 7.55
C PHE A 20 2.06 17.80 7.36
N ILE A 21 2.74 16.67 7.59
CA ILE A 21 2.13 15.34 7.45
C ILE A 21 1.14 15.06 8.59
N LEU A 22 1.46 15.45 9.82
CA LEU A 22 0.57 15.29 10.97
C LEU A 22 -0.68 16.19 10.89
N ASP A 23 -0.55 17.41 10.37
CA ASP A 23 -1.68 18.35 10.19
C ASP A 23 -2.57 17.92 9.02
N ALA A 24 -1.98 17.43 7.93
CA ALA A 24 -2.74 16.95 6.78
C ALA A 24 -3.45 15.62 7.06
N ILE A 25 -2.86 14.74 7.90
CA ILE A 25 -3.36 13.37 8.10
C ILE A 25 -3.14 12.84 9.53
N PRO A 26 -3.88 13.36 10.54
CA PRO A 26 -3.60 13.10 11.96
C PRO A 26 -3.78 11.64 12.43
N HIS A 27 -4.54 10.83 11.68
CA HIS A 27 -4.95 9.48 12.11
C HIS A 27 -4.24 8.33 11.37
N ILE A 28 -3.46 8.63 10.31
CA ILE A 28 -2.81 7.61 9.46
C ILE A 28 -1.43 7.20 9.97
N SER A 29 -0.83 7.91 10.91
CA SER A 29 0.48 7.56 11.46
C SER A 29 0.53 6.13 12.03
N GLY A 30 -0.60 5.61 12.52
CA GLY A 30 -0.74 4.20 12.96
C GLY A 30 -1.11 3.20 11.86
N LEU A 31 -1.41 3.68 10.65
CA LEU A 31 -1.83 2.88 9.50
C LEU A 31 -0.69 2.66 8.50
N LEU A 32 0.38 3.47 8.53
CA LEU A 32 1.50 3.32 7.61
C LEU A 32 2.28 2.02 7.89
N ALA A 33 2.38 1.16 6.89
CA ALA A 33 3.25 0.00 6.89
C ALA A 33 4.69 0.45 6.61
N ARG A 34 5.66 -0.20 7.27
CA ARG A 34 7.08 0.11 7.12
C ARG A 34 7.61 -0.25 5.73
N ASP A 35 7.10 -1.34 5.18
CA ASP A 35 7.55 -1.89 3.91
C ASP A 35 6.43 -2.70 3.25
N LEU A 36 6.57 -2.90 1.93
CA LEU A 36 5.60 -3.66 1.15
C LEU A 36 5.50 -5.14 1.56
N PRO A 37 6.60 -5.87 1.83
CA PRO A 37 6.53 -7.28 2.24
C PRO A 37 5.71 -7.50 3.52
N SER A 38 5.90 -6.67 4.55
CA SER A 38 5.13 -6.75 5.80
C SER A 38 3.65 -6.41 5.60
N LEU A 39 3.33 -5.51 4.67
CA LEU A 39 1.94 -5.24 4.28
C LEU A 39 1.32 -6.46 3.59
N LEU A 40 1.99 -7.02 2.59
CA LEU A 40 1.48 -8.16 1.81
C LEU A 40 1.36 -9.43 2.65
N GLY A 41 2.24 -9.67 3.61
CA GLY A 41 2.14 -10.80 4.53
C GLY A 41 1.01 -10.68 5.55
N TRP A 42 0.52 -9.47 5.81
CA TRP A 42 -0.58 -9.21 6.74
C TRP A 42 -1.96 -9.11 6.03
N ALA A 43 -1.99 -8.67 4.78
CA ALA A 43 -3.22 -8.29 4.10
C ALA A 43 -3.86 -9.45 3.32
N ASP A 44 -5.14 -9.72 3.57
CA ASP A 44 -5.97 -10.61 2.73
C ASP A 44 -6.41 -9.94 1.42
N GLY A 45 -6.47 -8.61 1.40
CA GLY A 45 -6.90 -7.78 0.28
C GLY A 45 -6.06 -6.51 0.16
N LEU A 46 -5.74 -6.15 -1.07
CA LEU A 46 -4.88 -5.01 -1.42
C LEU A 46 -5.64 -4.08 -2.37
N VAL A 47 -5.64 -2.79 -2.08
CA VAL A 47 -6.11 -1.75 -3.01
C VAL A 47 -4.88 -1.07 -3.61
N LEU A 48 -4.72 -1.18 -4.93
CA LEU A 48 -3.62 -0.54 -5.65
C LEU A 48 -4.14 0.76 -6.27
N THR A 49 -3.65 1.89 -5.75
CA THR A 49 -4.09 3.24 -6.17
C THR A 49 -3.09 3.96 -7.06
N GLN A 50 -1.84 3.50 -7.09
CA GLN A 50 -0.74 4.11 -7.83
C GLN A 50 0.02 3.03 -8.61
N LYS A 51 0.70 3.43 -9.69
CA LYS A 51 1.54 2.50 -10.47
C LYS A 51 2.74 2.05 -9.62
N PRO A 52 2.87 0.74 -9.31
CA PRO A 52 4.01 0.24 -8.54
C PRO A 52 5.27 0.19 -9.41
N SER A 53 6.44 0.15 -8.76
CA SER A 53 7.69 -0.21 -9.44
C SER A 53 7.60 -1.65 -9.98
N PRO A 54 8.44 -2.05 -10.95
CA PRO A 54 8.47 -3.42 -11.45
C PRO A 54 8.64 -4.49 -10.35
N GLU A 55 9.50 -4.22 -9.37
CA GLU A 55 9.79 -5.12 -8.24
C GLU A 55 8.59 -5.23 -7.28
N ALA A 56 7.95 -4.10 -7.01
CA ALA A 56 6.74 -4.06 -6.21
C ALA A 56 5.58 -4.76 -6.92
N ALA A 57 5.43 -4.58 -8.23
CA ALA A 57 4.44 -5.27 -9.05
C ALA A 57 4.63 -6.79 -8.99
N ALA A 58 5.88 -7.27 -9.16
CA ALA A 58 6.20 -8.69 -9.05
C ALA A 58 5.85 -9.25 -7.67
N SER A 59 6.15 -8.50 -6.60
CA SER A 59 5.83 -8.89 -5.22
C SER A 59 4.32 -8.96 -4.97
N ILE A 60 3.56 -8.00 -5.50
CA ILE A 60 2.09 -7.96 -5.41
C ILE A 60 1.49 -9.16 -6.15
N LEU A 61 1.96 -9.44 -7.37
CA LEU A 61 1.48 -10.55 -8.20
C LEU A 61 1.84 -11.93 -7.60
N ALA A 62 2.98 -12.04 -6.90
CA ALA A 62 3.37 -13.25 -6.19
C ALA A 62 2.62 -13.45 -4.86
N SER A 63 1.99 -12.40 -4.33
CA SER A 63 1.24 -12.46 -3.08
C SER A 63 -0.07 -13.24 -3.23
N GLN A 64 -0.58 -13.73 -2.10
CA GLN A 64 -1.91 -14.36 -2.04
C GLN A 64 -3.05 -13.33 -1.86
N ALA A 65 -2.72 -12.04 -1.76
CA ALA A 65 -3.69 -10.99 -1.50
C ALA A 65 -4.62 -10.78 -2.70
N ARG A 66 -5.90 -10.52 -2.44
CA ARG A 66 -6.84 -10.14 -3.49
C ARG A 66 -6.61 -8.68 -3.87
N VAL A 67 -6.19 -8.44 -5.11
CA VAL A 67 -5.88 -7.09 -5.56
C VAL A 67 -7.08 -6.44 -6.24
N LEU A 68 -7.51 -5.30 -5.72
CA LEU A 68 -8.35 -4.34 -6.42
C LEU A 68 -7.42 -3.30 -7.06
N ASP A 69 -7.22 -3.42 -8.37
CA ASP A 69 -6.38 -2.50 -9.13
C ASP A 69 -7.20 -1.30 -9.62
N LEU A 70 -7.03 -0.15 -8.97
CA LEU A 70 -7.63 1.12 -9.37
C LEU A 70 -6.70 1.94 -10.29
N ALA A 71 -5.41 1.60 -10.33
CA ALA A 71 -4.44 2.21 -11.24
C ALA A 71 -4.52 1.62 -12.66
N LEU A 72 -5.15 0.45 -12.82
CA LEU A 72 -5.33 -0.27 -14.08
C LEU A 72 -4.01 -0.62 -14.78
N VAL A 73 -3.03 -1.09 -13.99
CA VAL A 73 -1.64 -1.32 -14.43
C VAL A 73 -1.19 -2.77 -14.29
N LEU A 74 -1.89 -3.60 -13.51
CA LEU A 74 -1.54 -5.00 -13.32
C LEU A 74 -2.30 -5.88 -14.32
N PRO A 75 -1.58 -6.65 -15.16
CA PRO A 75 -2.22 -7.58 -16.08
C PRO A 75 -2.90 -8.71 -15.30
N GLY A 76 -4.18 -8.97 -15.61
CA GLY A 76 -4.92 -10.10 -15.03
C GLY A 76 -5.52 -9.87 -13.65
N ALA A 77 -5.42 -8.67 -13.07
CA ALA A 77 -6.11 -8.29 -11.83
C ALA A 77 -7.62 -8.11 -12.07
N ARG A 78 -8.32 -9.20 -12.43
CA ARG A 78 -9.79 -9.22 -12.37
C ARG A 78 -10.18 -9.45 -10.92
N ALA A 79 -10.92 -8.49 -10.34
CA ALA A 79 -11.54 -8.61 -9.04
C ALA A 79 -12.24 -9.98 -8.92
N ARG A 80 -11.68 -10.89 -8.11
CA ARG A 80 -12.32 -12.19 -7.87
C ARG A 80 -13.49 -11.95 -6.92
N PRO A 81 -14.74 -12.29 -7.28
CA PRO A 81 -15.90 -11.98 -6.45
C PRO A 81 -15.77 -12.64 -5.08
N ALA A 82 -16.18 -11.92 -4.04
CA ALA A 82 -16.26 -12.45 -2.69
C ALA A 82 -17.23 -13.64 -2.69
N ARG A 83 -16.79 -14.82 -2.24
CA ARG A 83 -17.68 -15.95 -1.99
C ARG A 83 -18.47 -15.62 -0.72
N HIS A 84 -19.80 -15.68 -0.84
CA HIS A 84 -20.77 -15.61 0.25
C HIS A 84 -20.60 -16.78 1.22
#